data_AF-A0A819R0I7-F1
#
_entry.id   AF-A0A819R0I7-F1
#
_cell.length_a   1.000
_cell.length_b   1.000
_cell.length_c   1.000
_cell.angle_alpha   90.00
_cell.angle_beta   90.00
_cell.angle_gamma   90.00
#
_symmetry.space_group_name_H-M   'P 1'
#
loop_
_entity.id
_entity.type
_entity.pdbx_description
1 polymer ?
#
loop_
_entity_poly.entity_id
_entity_poly.type
_entity_poly.pdbx_seq_one_letter_code
_entity_poly.pdbx_strand_id
1 'polypeptide(L)'
;MENDFIEEPVLNDDDDEEQSHTHSMKQKHDKLIDSIVHLGGKKRKVIIRKEPISIPNNLIASTQTSSASKKIKSHQLLSSLKKTSSVQIQTLKKQLAKVNKHQAVLQQPLQKPQAEKAERIAAYNQETKSISKWDPIVAKNRTAETLNFPLKNGGVQFQTTDEFVGKFQTLSSLEKDIAAILQSSNNNIQPNSLLTQAEKKIISKMDLLEAKQKLNELKRMRALISYQQAKFKRVGKIKSKKFRRLVRKERQKQEEKDLKKLSVENPDKFLERLEHLERHRIEERSTLRHKNSTKWAKEKRLLSKFNTKVREELEEQLKLGKHLRTKQAQDESDDDDDDDDDDEDAQSASKPAVGIQKNKPIEIPLILAPSQIEA
;
A
#
# COMPACT_ATOMS: atom_id res chain seq x y z
N MET A 1 36.68 -23.64 -22.62
CA MET A 1 35.29 -23.89 -22.17
C MET A 1 35.21 -23.34 -20.75
N GLU A 2 35.43 -22.04 -20.60
CA GLU A 2 34.43 -20.95 -20.72
C GLU A 2 33.44 -20.96 -19.57
N ASN A 3 33.66 -20.01 -18.66
CA ASN A 3 32.72 -19.54 -17.65
C ASN A 3 32.14 -18.19 -18.15
N ASP A 4 30.82 -18.13 -18.15
CA ASP A 4 29.91 -17.07 -17.68
C ASP A 4 30.34 -15.59 -17.68
N PHE A 5 29.55 -14.77 -18.39
CA PHE A 5 29.07 -13.48 -17.88
C PHE A 5 27.73 -13.10 -18.54
N ILE A 6 26.81 -12.57 -17.73
CA ILE A 6 25.41 -12.22 -18.04
C ILE A 6 25.33 -10.77 -18.54
N GLU A 7 24.51 -10.49 -19.57
CA GLU A 7 23.98 -9.14 -19.81
C GLU A 7 22.59 -9.17 -20.48
N GLU A 8 21.71 -8.25 -20.06
CA GLU A 8 20.25 -8.20 -20.30
C GLU A 8 19.82 -7.85 -21.75
N PRO A 9 18.56 -8.14 -22.15
CA PRO A 9 18.07 -7.84 -23.50
C PRO A 9 17.46 -6.43 -23.63
N VAL A 10 17.97 -5.65 -24.58
CA VAL A 10 17.39 -4.36 -25.03
C VAL A 10 16.51 -4.62 -26.26
N LEU A 11 15.26 -4.14 -26.17
CA LEU A 11 14.23 -4.10 -27.21
C LEU A 11 14.62 -3.13 -28.34
N ASN A 12 14.56 -3.57 -29.60
CA ASN A 12 14.58 -2.71 -30.78
C ASN A 12 13.28 -2.94 -31.57
N ASP A 13 12.45 -1.90 -31.68
CA ASP A 13 11.22 -1.86 -32.49
C ASP A 13 11.54 -1.43 -33.95
N ASP A 14 10.87 -2.11 -34.89
CA ASP A 14 10.90 -1.89 -36.34
C ASP A 14 10.14 -0.61 -36.75
N ASP A 15 10.85 0.37 -37.34
CA ASP A 15 10.28 1.64 -37.86
C ASP A 15 10.97 2.10 -39.17
N ASP A 16 11.29 1.15 -40.07
CA ASP A 16 12.19 1.38 -41.22
C ASP A 16 11.51 1.74 -42.56
N GLU A 17 10.17 1.79 -42.67
CA GLU A 17 9.52 2.00 -43.98
C GLU A 17 9.37 3.49 -44.40
N GLU A 18 9.24 4.44 -43.47
CA GLU A 18 9.02 5.87 -43.81
C GLU A 18 10.31 6.62 -44.24
N GLN A 19 11.50 6.11 -43.90
CA GLN A 19 12.77 6.78 -44.21
C GLN A 19 13.15 6.68 -45.68
N SER A 20 12.70 5.62 -46.37
CA SER A 20 13.07 5.34 -47.76
C SER A 20 12.61 6.42 -48.75
N HIS A 21 11.41 6.98 -48.55
CA HIS A 21 10.80 7.93 -49.48
C HIS A 21 11.39 9.33 -49.36
N THR A 22 11.78 9.74 -48.15
CA THR A 22 12.43 11.04 -47.87
C THR A 22 13.87 11.06 -48.38
N HIS A 23 14.56 9.92 -48.28
CA HIS A 23 15.92 9.75 -48.77
C HIS A 23 15.99 9.88 -50.30
N SER A 24 15.02 9.30 -51.03
CA SER A 24 14.95 9.42 -52.50
C SER A 24 14.75 10.87 -52.98
N MET A 25 13.94 11.66 -52.27
CA MET A 25 13.73 13.08 -52.58
C MET A 25 14.98 13.92 -52.31
N LYS A 26 15.68 13.65 -51.20
CA LYS A 26 16.92 14.35 -50.83
C LYS A 26 18.05 14.09 -51.84
N GLN A 27 18.20 12.84 -52.27
CA GLN A 27 19.17 12.48 -53.32
C GLN A 27 18.90 13.17 -54.66
N LYS A 28 17.63 13.35 -55.05
CA LYS A 28 17.26 14.06 -56.30
C LYS A 28 17.53 15.56 -56.19
N HIS A 29 17.24 16.15 -55.03
CA HIS A 29 17.56 17.55 -54.73
C HIS A 29 19.07 17.80 -54.80
N ASP A 30 19.88 16.94 -54.20
CA ASP A 30 21.32 17.12 -54.16
C ASP A 30 21.94 16.98 -55.56
N LYS A 31 21.46 16.03 -56.38
CA LYS A 31 21.84 15.92 -57.80
C LYS A 31 21.48 17.16 -58.62
N LEU A 32 20.36 17.82 -58.31
CA LEU A 32 19.96 19.07 -58.97
C LEU A 32 20.89 20.23 -58.57
N ILE A 33 21.22 20.36 -57.28
CA ILE A 33 22.16 21.37 -56.79
C ILE A 33 23.55 21.18 -57.44
N ASP A 34 24.03 19.94 -57.49
CA ASP A 34 25.30 19.63 -58.15
C ASP A 34 25.27 19.97 -59.64
N SER A 35 24.17 19.68 -60.35
CA SER A 35 24.04 20.05 -61.77
C SER A 35 24.09 21.57 -62.00
N ILE A 36 23.48 22.36 -61.10
CA ILE A 36 23.48 23.82 -61.16
C ILE A 36 24.87 24.39 -60.85
N VAL A 37 25.58 23.79 -59.89
CA VAL A 37 26.97 24.17 -59.54
C VAL A 37 27.94 23.85 -60.68
N HIS A 38 27.74 22.75 -61.42
CA HIS A 38 28.57 22.41 -62.58
C HIS A 38 28.30 23.31 -63.80
N LEU A 39 27.08 23.82 -63.96
CA LEU A 39 26.72 24.73 -65.05
C LEU A 39 27.32 26.13 -64.85
N GLY A 40 27.47 26.56 -63.60
CA GLY A 40 28.15 27.80 -63.22
C GLY A 40 29.62 27.55 -62.94
N GLY A 41 30.48 27.50 -63.97
CA GLY A 41 31.91 27.13 -63.94
C GLY A 41 32.88 27.92 -63.02
N LYS A 42 32.41 28.55 -61.95
CA LYS A 42 33.22 29.09 -60.86
C LYS A 42 32.62 28.68 -59.51
N LYS A 43 33.35 27.86 -58.76
CA LYS A 43 33.01 27.45 -57.38
C LYS A 43 32.98 28.68 -56.48
N ARG A 44 31.80 29.26 -56.24
CA ARG A 44 31.60 30.24 -55.17
C ARG A 44 31.20 29.48 -53.90
N LYS A 45 31.93 29.69 -52.80
CA LYS A 45 31.51 29.20 -51.47
C LYS A 45 30.16 29.82 -51.14
N VAL A 46 29.12 29.00 -51.03
CA VAL A 46 27.79 29.42 -50.57
C VAL A 46 27.88 29.60 -49.05
N ILE A 47 28.00 30.85 -48.61
CA ILE A 47 27.86 31.20 -47.20
C ILE A 47 26.36 31.28 -46.92
N ILE A 48 25.83 30.28 -46.23
CA ILE A 48 24.44 30.27 -45.78
C ILE A 48 24.34 31.22 -44.58
N ARG A 49 23.88 32.45 -44.81
CA ARG A 49 23.53 33.39 -43.73
C ARG A 49 22.16 32.98 -43.14
N LYS A 50 22.07 32.84 -41.82
CA LYS A 50 20.85 32.42 -41.08
C LYS A 50 19.98 33.61 -40.63
N GLU A 51 19.99 34.71 -41.36
CA GLU A 51 19.11 35.85 -41.11
C GLU A 51 18.09 35.95 -42.26
N PRO A 52 16.78 36.16 -42.00
CA PRO A 52 15.80 36.29 -43.06
C PRO A 52 16.00 37.62 -43.78
N ILE A 53 16.65 37.57 -44.95
CA ILE A 53 16.69 38.70 -45.87
C ILE A 53 15.28 38.86 -46.45
N SER A 54 14.58 39.92 -46.05
CA SER A 54 13.44 40.43 -46.81
C SER A 54 13.97 40.93 -48.15
N ILE A 55 13.94 40.08 -49.16
CA ILE A 55 14.29 40.46 -50.53
C ILE A 55 13.15 41.33 -51.05
N PRO A 56 13.33 42.63 -51.34
CA PRO A 56 12.34 43.35 -52.11
C PRO A 56 12.39 42.83 -53.55
N ASN A 57 11.40 42.01 -53.90
CA ASN A 57 11.03 41.77 -55.29
C ASN A 57 10.59 43.10 -55.90
N ASN A 58 11.52 43.82 -56.50
CA ASN A 58 11.23 44.89 -57.44
C ASN A 58 12.30 44.90 -58.52
N LEU A 59 12.35 43.83 -59.31
CA LEU A 59 12.95 43.85 -60.62
C LEU A 59 12.12 42.98 -61.54
N ILE A 60 11.13 43.61 -62.17
CA ILE A 60 10.60 43.44 -63.55
C ILE A 60 9.26 44.18 -63.59
N ALA A 61 9.31 45.46 -63.95
CA ALA A 61 8.32 46.19 -64.73
C ALA A 61 8.79 47.65 -64.83
N SER A 62 9.58 47.88 -65.87
CA SER A 62 9.83 49.20 -66.44
C SER A 62 8.51 49.86 -66.88
N THR A 63 8.57 51.18 -66.96
CA THR A 63 7.51 52.14 -67.32
C THR A 63 6.57 52.51 -66.17
N GLN A 64 6.93 53.65 -65.57
CA GLN A 64 6.06 54.51 -64.78
C GLN A 64 4.74 54.73 -65.53
N THR A 65 3.69 54.01 -65.16
CA THR A 65 2.33 54.55 -65.07
C THR A 65 1.57 53.75 -64.02
N SER A 66 1.06 54.45 -63.03
CA SER A 66 0.23 53.93 -61.95
C SER A 66 -1.15 53.50 -62.49
N SER A 67 -1.30 52.25 -62.93
CA SER A 67 -2.60 51.56 -62.93
C SER A 67 -2.43 50.04 -63.16
N ALA A 68 -3.17 49.24 -62.41
CA ALA A 68 -3.08 47.79 -62.36
C ALA A 68 -3.33 47.11 -63.72
N SER A 69 -2.31 46.44 -64.28
CA SER A 69 -2.46 45.58 -65.46
C SER A 69 -3.14 44.25 -65.08
N LYS A 70 -4.32 44.01 -65.66
CA LYS A 70 -5.19 42.84 -65.36
C LYS A 70 -4.57 41.55 -65.94
N LYS A 71 -4.17 40.62 -65.08
CA LYS A 71 -3.64 39.30 -65.48
C LYS A 71 -4.70 38.49 -66.25
N ILE A 72 -4.38 37.99 -67.45
CA ILE A 72 -5.30 37.23 -68.30
C ILE A 72 -5.49 35.82 -67.72
N LYS A 73 -6.72 35.42 -67.44
CA LYS A 73 -7.04 34.07 -66.92
C LYS A 73 -6.95 33.04 -68.05
N SER A 74 -6.49 31.82 -67.76
CA SER A 74 -6.27 30.75 -68.77
C SER A 74 -7.50 30.46 -69.65
N HIS A 75 -8.71 30.54 -69.09
CA HIS A 75 -9.94 30.36 -69.85
C HIS A 75 -10.25 31.49 -70.86
N GLN A 76 -9.68 32.70 -70.67
CA GLN A 76 -9.86 33.82 -71.60
C GLN A 76 -9.02 33.64 -72.87
N LEU A 77 -7.88 32.96 -72.79
CA LEU A 77 -7.08 32.58 -73.96
C LEU A 77 -7.84 31.58 -74.86
N LEU A 78 -8.66 30.72 -74.25
CA LEU A 78 -9.54 29.81 -75.00
C LEU A 78 -10.79 30.51 -75.57
N SER A 79 -11.08 31.75 -75.16
CA SER A 79 -12.29 32.47 -75.56
C SER A 79 -12.13 33.31 -76.84
N SER A 80 -10.90 33.67 -77.22
CA SER A 80 -10.61 34.30 -78.52
C SER A 80 -10.74 33.28 -79.67
N LEU A 81 -10.58 31.99 -79.35
CA LEU A 81 -10.78 30.86 -80.26
C LEU A 81 -12.29 30.51 -80.40
N LYS A 82 -13.16 31.52 -80.50
CA LYS A 82 -14.63 31.37 -80.55
C LYS A 82 -15.18 31.06 -81.95
N LYS A 83 -14.41 31.26 -83.03
CA LYS A 83 -14.86 31.01 -84.42
C LYS A 83 -14.61 29.58 -84.92
N THR A 84 -13.93 28.74 -84.15
CA THR A 84 -13.67 27.35 -84.52
C THR A 84 -14.33 26.44 -83.48
N SER A 85 -15.53 25.94 -83.76
CA SER A 85 -16.25 25.00 -82.90
C SER A 85 -15.71 23.56 -83.06
N SER A 86 -14.45 23.31 -82.69
CA SER A 86 -13.89 21.95 -82.77
C SER A 86 -14.02 21.21 -81.43
N VAL A 87 -14.36 19.91 -81.49
CA VAL A 87 -14.50 18.99 -80.33
C VAL A 87 -13.26 19.01 -79.42
N GLN A 88 -12.08 19.26 -80.01
CA GLN A 88 -10.80 19.40 -79.33
C GLN A 88 -10.77 20.57 -78.33
N ILE A 89 -11.49 21.66 -78.60
CA ILE A 89 -11.60 22.79 -77.66
C ILE A 89 -12.46 22.40 -76.45
N GLN A 90 -13.45 21.53 -76.64
CA GLN A 90 -14.30 21.08 -75.53
C GLN A 90 -13.56 20.08 -74.62
N THR A 91 -12.72 19.20 -75.19
CA THR A 91 -11.88 18.28 -74.40
C THR A 91 -10.82 19.05 -73.62
N LEU A 92 -10.15 20.03 -74.25
CA LEU A 92 -9.22 20.93 -73.57
C LEU A 92 -9.89 21.74 -72.46
N LYS A 93 -11.13 22.22 -72.67
CA LYS A 93 -11.92 22.89 -71.61
C LYS A 93 -12.21 21.98 -70.43
N LYS A 94 -12.52 20.70 -70.66
CA LYS A 94 -12.76 19.72 -69.58
C LYS A 94 -11.48 19.38 -68.82
N GLN A 95 -10.35 19.24 -69.52
CA GLN A 95 -9.04 19.00 -68.89
C GLN A 95 -8.60 20.22 -68.07
N LEU A 96 -8.73 21.43 -68.62
CA LEU A 96 -8.47 22.68 -67.91
C LEU A 96 -9.36 22.82 -66.66
N ALA A 97 -10.63 22.41 -66.74
CA ALA A 97 -11.54 22.42 -65.59
C ALA A 97 -11.10 21.45 -64.47
N LYS A 98 -10.57 20.27 -64.79
CA LYS A 98 -10.03 19.35 -63.78
C LYS A 98 -8.77 19.91 -63.12
N VAL A 99 -7.85 20.48 -63.91
CA VAL A 99 -6.64 21.13 -63.38
C VAL A 99 -7.01 22.30 -62.46
N ASN A 100 -7.96 23.14 -62.87
CA ASN A 100 -8.44 24.25 -62.04
C ASN A 100 -9.14 23.79 -60.74
N LYS A 101 -9.72 22.58 -60.68
CA LYS A 101 -10.33 22.02 -59.47
C LYS A 101 -9.30 21.47 -58.48
N HIS A 102 -8.24 20.84 -58.99
CA HIS A 102 -7.17 20.28 -58.17
C HIS A 102 -6.05 21.29 -57.85
N GLN A 103 -6.09 22.47 -58.45
CA GLN A 103 -5.34 23.65 -58.01
C GLN A 103 -6.01 24.27 -56.77
N ALA A 104 -6.24 23.46 -55.74
CA ALA A 104 -6.49 23.97 -54.40
C ALA A 104 -5.16 24.59 -53.96
N VAL A 105 -5.03 25.88 -54.23
CA VAL A 105 -3.88 26.68 -53.80
C VAL A 105 -3.78 26.48 -52.30
N LEU A 106 -2.65 25.92 -51.86
CA LEU A 106 -2.34 25.85 -50.44
C LEU A 106 -2.50 27.26 -49.89
N GLN A 107 -3.38 27.39 -48.91
CA GLN A 107 -3.59 28.68 -48.28
C GLN A 107 -2.25 29.14 -47.72
N GLN A 108 -2.01 30.45 -47.83
CA GLN A 108 -0.82 31.03 -47.23
C GLN A 108 -0.75 30.57 -45.76
N PRO A 109 0.39 30.03 -45.30
CA PRO A 109 0.50 29.58 -43.93
C PRO A 109 0.14 30.74 -43.00
N LEU A 110 -0.67 30.43 -42.00
CA LEU A 110 -1.09 31.40 -41.00
C LEU A 110 0.15 31.98 -40.30
N GLN A 111 0.03 33.20 -39.78
CA GLN A 111 1.05 33.76 -38.91
C GLN A 111 1.26 32.82 -37.73
N LYS A 112 2.51 32.64 -37.28
CA LYS A 112 2.87 31.73 -36.16
C LYS A 112 1.87 31.75 -34.99
N PRO A 113 1.47 32.90 -34.41
CA PRO A 113 0.52 32.91 -33.29
C PRO A 113 -0.87 32.35 -33.64
N GLN A 114 -1.32 32.50 -34.88
CA GLN A 114 -2.59 31.96 -35.35
C GLN A 114 -2.50 30.45 -35.64
N ALA A 115 -1.37 29.99 -36.20
CA ALA A 115 -1.10 28.57 -36.41
C ALA A 115 -1.01 27.81 -35.08
N GLU A 116 -0.24 28.32 -34.12
CA GLU A 116 -0.11 27.77 -32.76
C GLU A 116 -1.45 27.79 -32.01
N LYS A 117 -2.31 28.79 -32.24
CA LYS A 117 -3.67 28.80 -31.69
C LYS A 117 -4.52 27.67 -32.27
N ALA A 118 -4.45 27.42 -33.58
CA ALA A 118 -5.19 26.34 -34.22
C ALA A 118 -4.72 24.96 -33.75
N GLU A 119 -3.41 24.77 -33.61
CA GLU A 119 -2.80 23.54 -33.09
C GLU A 119 -3.24 23.28 -31.65
N ARG A 120 -3.21 24.29 -30.77
CA ARG A 120 -3.72 24.16 -29.40
C ARG A 120 -5.19 23.77 -29.33
N ILE A 121 -6.03 24.32 -30.21
CA ILE A 121 -7.46 23.95 -30.26
C ILE A 121 -7.61 22.48 -30.70
N ALA A 122 -6.83 22.03 -31.68
CA ALA A 122 -6.86 20.64 -32.13
C ALA A 122 -6.38 19.68 -31.02
N ALA A 123 -5.27 20.00 -30.35
CA ALA A 123 -4.75 19.24 -29.21
C ALA A 123 -5.76 19.18 -28.06
N TYR A 124 -6.37 20.32 -27.71
CA TYR A 124 -7.42 20.38 -26.69
C TYR A 124 -8.61 19.47 -27.05
N ASN A 125 -9.02 19.44 -28.32
CA ASN A 125 -10.11 18.56 -28.78
C ASN A 125 -9.74 17.06 -28.73
N GLN A 126 -8.46 16.71 -28.77
CA GLN A 126 -7.98 15.34 -28.63
C GLN A 126 -7.87 14.94 -27.16
N GLU A 127 -7.28 15.81 -26.33
CA GLU A 127 -7.17 15.61 -24.88
C GLU A 127 -8.54 15.57 -24.18
N THR A 128 -9.49 16.40 -24.60
CA THR A 128 -10.87 16.32 -24.09
C THR A 128 -11.53 14.98 -24.40
N LYS A 129 -11.23 14.35 -25.54
CA LYS A 129 -11.71 13.00 -25.84
C LYS A 129 -11.01 11.93 -25.00
N SER A 130 -9.71 12.08 -24.73
CA SER A 130 -8.98 11.11 -23.90
C SER A 130 -9.39 11.20 -22.43
N ILE A 131 -9.63 12.40 -21.91
CA ILE A 131 -10.10 12.62 -20.54
C ILE A 131 -11.55 12.16 -20.38
N SER A 132 -12.40 12.31 -21.40
CA SER A 132 -13.79 11.86 -21.35
C SER A 132 -13.94 10.34 -21.14
N LYS A 133 -12.92 9.54 -21.48
CA LYS A 133 -12.89 8.10 -21.14
C LYS A 133 -12.98 7.84 -19.61
N TRP A 134 -12.57 8.80 -18.80
CA TRP A 134 -12.61 8.72 -17.33
C TRP A 134 -13.94 9.21 -16.74
N ASP A 135 -14.80 9.87 -17.52
CA ASP A 135 -16.11 10.36 -17.09
C ASP A 135 -16.96 9.30 -16.38
N PRO A 136 -17.10 8.05 -16.88
CA PRO A 136 -17.90 7.03 -16.18
C PRO A 136 -17.30 6.61 -14.83
N ILE A 137 -15.96 6.56 -14.71
CA ILE A 137 -15.29 6.23 -13.44
C ILE A 137 -15.48 7.37 -12.45
N VAL A 138 -15.34 8.62 -12.91
CA VAL A 138 -15.57 9.81 -12.08
C VAL A 138 -17.04 9.90 -11.66
N ALA A 139 -17.98 9.65 -12.57
CA ALA A 139 -19.41 9.65 -12.27
C ALA A 139 -19.77 8.56 -11.25
N LYS A 140 -19.31 7.32 -11.47
CA LYS A 140 -19.45 6.22 -10.52
C LYS A 140 -18.88 6.57 -9.15
N ASN A 141 -17.72 7.24 -9.13
CA ASN A 141 -17.12 7.64 -7.87
C ASN A 141 -17.90 8.76 -7.18
N ARG A 142 -18.49 9.68 -7.94
CA ARG A 142 -19.36 10.75 -7.41
C ARG A 142 -20.71 10.25 -6.90
N THR A 143 -21.27 9.22 -7.53
CA THR A 143 -22.55 8.62 -7.12
C THR A 143 -22.40 7.55 -6.04
N ALA A 144 -21.20 7.02 -5.84
CA ALA A 144 -20.93 6.08 -4.75
C ALA A 144 -21.18 6.77 -3.41
N GLU A 145 -22.01 6.15 -2.57
CA GLU A 145 -22.31 6.64 -1.21
C GLU A 145 -21.05 6.75 -0.35
N THR A 146 -20.07 5.88 -0.61
CA THR A 146 -18.75 5.90 0.03
C THR A 146 -17.66 5.48 -0.94
N LEU A 147 -16.52 6.18 -0.90
CA LEU A 147 -15.31 5.81 -1.61
C LEU A 147 -14.23 5.38 -0.63
N ASN A 148 -13.68 4.19 -0.86
CA ASN A 148 -12.60 3.64 -0.05
C ASN A 148 -11.28 3.76 -0.82
N PHE A 149 -10.41 4.65 -0.36
CA PHE A 149 -9.05 4.80 -0.84
C PHE A 149 -8.07 4.11 0.14
N PRO A 150 -7.01 3.42 -0.34
CA PRO A 150 -6.58 3.31 -1.73
C PRO A 150 -7.54 2.47 -2.58
N LEU A 151 -7.76 2.90 -3.82
CA LEU A 151 -8.54 2.12 -4.78
C LEU A 151 -7.86 0.75 -4.93
N LYS A 152 -8.65 -0.35 -4.90
CA LYS A 152 -8.16 -1.71 -5.16
C LYS A 152 -7.79 -1.85 -6.64
N ASN A 153 -6.71 -1.21 -7.03
CA ASN A 153 -6.09 -1.38 -8.32
C ASN A 153 -5.30 -2.69 -8.24
N GLY A 154 -5.38 -3.53 -9.27
CA GLY A 154 -4.81 -4.89 -9.28
C GLY A 154 -3.29 -4.93 -9.09
N GLY A 155 -2.83 -4.72 -7.86
CA GLY A 155 -1.45 -4.86 -7.41
C GLY A 155 -1.37 -5.98 -6.38
N VAL A 156 -0.46 -6.92 -6.64
CA VAL A 156 0.06 -7.95 -5.73
C VAL A 156 -0.99 -8.63 -4.84
N GLN A 157 -1.44 -9.80 -5.29
CA GLN A 157 -2.19 -10.72 -4.43
C GLN A 157 -1.27 -11.18 -3.29
N PHE A 158 -1.66 -10.92 -2.05
CA PHE A 158 -1.00 -11.53 -0.90
C PHE A 158 -1.38 -13.00 -0.85
N GLN A 159 -0.40 -13.85 -0.61
CA GLN A 159 -0.66 -15.28 -0.39
C GLN A 159 -1.62 -15.42 0.78
N THR A 160 -2.68 -16.19 0.57
CA THR A 160 -3.62 -16.50 1.64
C THR A 160 -2.91 -17.29 2.73
N THR A 161 -3.40 -17.21 3.98
CA THR A 161 -2.82 -17.98 5.09
C THR A 161 -2.79 -19.47 4.78
N ASP A 162 -3.77 -19.96 4.05
CA ASP A 162 -3.90 -21.36 3.68
C ASP A 162 -2.85 -21.77 2.63
N GLU A 163 -2.60 -20.92 1.64
CA GLU A 163 -1.50 -21.10 0.68
C GLU A 163 -0.12 -21.05 1.35
N PHE A 164 0.05 -20.22 2.37
CA PHE A 164 1.29 -20.16 3.13
C PHE A 164 1.49 -21.43 3.97
N VAL A 165 0.44 -21.89 4.66
CA VAL A 165 0.48 -23.11 5.48
C VAL A 165 0.74 -24.36 4.62
N GLY A 166 0.19 -24.42 3.41
CA GLY A 166 0.40 -25.53 2.48
C GLY A 166 1.85 -25.71 2.00
N LYS A 167 2.71 -24.69 2.17
CA LYS A 167 4.12 -24.74 1.75
C LYS A 167 5.06 -25.33 2.81
N PHE A 168 4.60 -25.54 4.04
CA PHE A 168 5.45 -26.09 5.09
C PHE A 168 5.81 -27.56 4.79
N GLN A 169 7.10 -27.83 4.72
CA GLN A 169 7.67 -29.16 4.60
C GLN A 169 8.53 -29.44 5.84
N THR A 170 8.55 -30.70 6.30
CA THR A 170 9.38 -31.12 7.43
C THR A 170 10.82 -31.29 6.96
N LEU A 171 11.69 -30.35 7.32
CA LEU A 171 13.08 -30.32 6.86
C LEU A 171 13.98 -31.05 7.87
N SER A 172 13.81 -30.76 9.15
CA SER A 172 14.63 -31.33 10.23
C SER A 172 14.31 -32.81 10.49
N SER A 173 15.29 -33.59 10.94
CA SER A 173 15.07 -34.99 11.35
C SER A 173 14.01 -35.09 12.45
N LEU A 174 14.10 -34.22 13.45
CA LEU A 174 13.13 -34.12 14.54
C LEU A 174 11.73 -33.75 14.02
N GLU A 175 11.63 -32.85 13.03
CA GLU A 175 10.34 -32.47 12.44
C GLU A 175 9.70 -33.65 11.69
N LYS A 176 10.51 -34.45 10.99
CA LYS A 176 10.04 -35.67 10.31
C LYS A 176 9.54 -36.71 11.32
N ASP A 177 10.27 -36.89 12.42
CA ASP A 177 9.86 -37.80 13.49
C ASP A 177 8.57 -37.33 14.17
N ILE A 178 8.46 -36.03 14.48
CA ILE A 178 7.23 -35.45 15.04
C ILE A 178 6.07 -35.59 14.05
N ALA A 179 6.28 -35.33 12.77
CA ALA A 179 5.25 -35.51 11.75
C ALA A 179 4.82 -36.97 11.63
N ALA A 180 5.75 -37.93 11.69
CA ALA A 180 5.44 -39.35 11.71
C ALA A 180 4.60 -39.75 12.94
N ILE A 181 4.93 -39.22 14.11
CA ILE A 181 4.14 -39.41 15.34
C ILE A 181 2.74 -38.79 15.20
N LEU A 182 2.63 -37.58 14.65
CA LEU A 182 1.35 -36.89 14.45
C LEU A 182 0.48 -37.57 13.40
N GLN A 183 1.07 -38.15 12.36
CA GLN A 183 0.36 -38.90 11.32
C GLN A 183 -0.08 -40.29 11.79
N SER A 184 0.75 -40.97 12.60
CA SER A 184 0.41 -42.28 13.18
C SER A 184 -0.63 -42.18 14.31
N SER A 185 -0.70 -41.04 14.98
CA SER A 185 -1.69 -40.81 16.03
C SER A 185 -3.10 -40.66 15.47
N ASN A 186 -3.97 -41.61 15.83
CA ASN A 186 -5.40 -41.53 15.55
C ASN A 186 -6.11 -40.38 16.30
N ASN A 187 -5.40 -39.67 17.19
CA ASN A 187 -5.93 -38.59 18.02
C ASN A 187 -5.83 -37.20 17.36
N ASN A 188 -5.29 -37.10 16.13
CA ASN A 188 -5.21 -35.83 15.41
C ASN A 188 -6.48 -35.52 14.60
N ILE A 189 -6.85 -34.24 14.56
CA ILE A 189 -7.97 -33.74 13.77
C ILE A 189 -7.49 -33.50 12.34
N GLN A 190 -8.06 -34.24 11.40
CA GLN A 190 -7.71 -34.09 9.99
C GLN A 190 -8.36 -32.82 9.40
N PRO A 191 -7.71 -32.14 8.43
CA PRO A 191 -8.33 -31.05 7.71
C PRO A 191 -9.64 -31.56 7.09
N ASN A 192 -10.74 -30.82 7.29
CA ASN A 192 -12.12 -31.16 6.88
C ASN A 192 -12.85 -32.20 7.74
N SER A 193 -12.27 -32.69 8.85
CA SER A 193 -12.97 -33.56 9.79
C SER A 193 -13.23 -32.86 11.12
N LEU A 194 -14.49 -32.84 11.56
CA LEU A 194 -14.85 -32.26 12.86
C LEU A 194 -14.39 -33.14 14.05
N LEU A 195 -14.32 -34.45 13.81
CA LEU A 195 -14.04 -35.46 14.82
C LEU A 195 -12.78 -36.23 14.46
N THR A 196 -12.05 -36.61 15.49
CA THR A 196 -10.81 -37.37 15.43
C THR A 196 -11.07 -38.82 15.07
N GLN A 197 -10.11 -39.55 14.50
CA GLN A 197 -10.33 -40.95 14.10
C GLN A 197 -10.62 -41.86 15.31
N ALA A 198 -9.92 -41.64 16.43
CA ALA A 198 -10.17 -42.35 17.68
C ALA A 198 -11.57 -42.05 18.23
N GLU A 199 -11.95 -40.78 18.27
CA GLU A 199 -13.29 -40.34 18.71
C GLU A 199 -14.39 -40.92 17.81
N LYS A 200 -14.20 -40.94 16.48
CA LYS A 200 -15.13 -41.59 15.53
C LYS A 200 -15.30 -43.08 15.85
N LYS A 201 -14.20 -43.80 16.11
CA LYS A 201 -14.23 -45.22 16.48
C LYS A 201 -14.97 -45.45 17.80
N ILE A 202 -14.82 -44.56 18.77
CA ILE A 202 -15.53 -44.64 20.06
C ILE A 202 -17.02 -44.40 19.85
N ILE A 203 -17.40 -43.30 19.19
CA ILE A 203 -18.80 -42.94 18.96
C ILE A 203 -19.52 -43.99 18.10
N SER A 204 -18.83 -44.58 17.12
CA SER A 204 -19.39 -45.64 16.26
C SER A 204 -19.70 -46.93 17.03
N LYS A 205 -19.01 -47.20 18.14
CA LYS A 205 -19.25 -48.36 19.00
C LYS A 205 -20.36 -48.15 20.04
N MET A 206 -20.82 -46.92 20.21
CA MET A 206 -21.85 -46.55 21.18
C MET A 206 -23.25 -46.62 20.57
N ASP A 207 -24.27 -46.71 21.42
CA ASP A 207 -25.66 -46.62 20.97
C ASP A 207 -26.00 -45.20 20.48
N LEU A 208 -27.02 -45.05 19.63
CA LEU A 208 -27.33 -43.78 18.94
C LEU A 208 -27.59 -42.62 19.90
N LEU A 209 -28.31 -42.88 21.00
CA LEU A 209 -28.62 -41.87 22.01
C LEU A 209 -27.37 -41.46 22.79
N GLU A 210 -26.56 -42.43 23.20
CA GLU A 210 -25.30 -42.20 23.92
C GLU A 210 -24.28 -41.47 23.05
N ALA A 211 -24.14 -41.89 21.78
CA ALA A 211 -23.31 -41.25 20.78
C ALA A 211 -23.65 -39.76 20.62
N LYS A 212 -24.94 -39.42 20.58
CA LYS A 212 -25.42 -38.03 20.50
C LYS A 212 -25.08 -37.23 21.76
N GLN A 213 -25.25 -37.82 22.94
CA GLN A 213 -24.90 -37.17 24.21
C GLN A 213 -23.39 -36.90 24.29
N LYS A 214 -22.56 -37.90 23.95
CA LYS A 214 -21.11 -37.78 23.93
C LYS A 214 -20.61 -36.72 22.94
N LEU A 215 -21.23 -36.62 21.76
CA LEU A 215 -20.92 -35.58 20.79
C LEU A 215 -21.23 -34.18 21.36
N ASN A 216 -22.38 -34.02 22.03
CA ASN A 216 -22.76 -32.77 22.68
C ASN A 216 -21.80 -32.38 23.80
N GLU A 217 -21.37 -33.35 24.62
CA GLU A 217 -20.36 -33.16 25.66
C GLU A 217 -19.02 -32.69 25.06
N LEU A 218 -18.52 -33.39 24.03
CA LEU A 218 -17.28 -33.02 23.34
C LEU A 218 -17.35 -31.62 22.74
N LYS A 219 -18.47 -31.27 22.09
CA LYS A 219 -18.70 -29.94 21.54
C LYS A 219 -18.64 -28.87 22.64
N ARG A 220 -19.30 -29.13 23.77
CA ARG A 220 -19.31 -28.20 24.92
C ARG A 220 -17.91 -28.02 25.50
N MET A 221 -17.16 -29.10 25.69
CA MET A 221 -15.80 -29.06 26.22
C MET A 221 -14.84 -28.32 25.29
N ARG A 222 -14.88 -28.59 23.99
CA ARG A 222 -14.05 -27.89 22.99
C ARG A 222 -14.36 -26.39 22.94
N ALA A 223 -15.64 -26.02 22.99
CA ALA A 223 -16.05 -24.61 23.03
C ALA A 223 -15.52 -23.91 24.29
N LEU A 224 -15.65 -24.54 25.47
CA LEU A 224 -15.15 -24.00 26.73
C LEU A 224 -13.64 -23.76 26.70
N ILE A 225 -12.87 -24.73 26.21
CA ILE A 225 -11.40 -24.61 26.07
C ILE A 225 -11.06 -23.46 25.11
N SER A 226 -11.71 -23.39 23.95
CA SER A 226 -11.49 -22.32 22.96
C SER A 226 -11.76 -20.93 23.54
N TYR A 227 -12.85 -20.77 24.28
CA TYR A 227 -13.18 -19.50 24.94
C TYR A 227 -12.15 -19.11 26.00
N GLN A 228 -11.66 -20.06 26.80
CA GLN A 228 -10.60 -19.79 27.76
C GLN A 228 -9.30 -19.37 27.07
N GLN A 229 -8.89 -20.09 26.01
CA GLN A 229 -7.71 -19.73 25.23
C GLN A 229 -7.83 -18.33 24.62
N ALA A 230 -8.97 -18.00 24.01
CA ALA A 230 -9.22 -16.68 23.45
C ALA A 230 -9.20 -15.59 24.54
N LYS A 231 -9.76 -15.88 25.73
CA LYS A 231 -9.72 -14.97 26.89
C LYS A 231 -8.29 -14.72 27.35
N PHE A 232 -7.46 -15.77 27.50
CA PHE A 232 -6.07 -15.62 27.91
C PHE A 232 -5.24 -14.85 26.88
N LYS A 233 -5.39 -15.16 25.58
CA LYS A 233 -4.77 -14.40 24.50
C LYS A 233 -5.19 -12.93 24.53
N ARG A 234 -6.49 -12.66 24.76
CA ARG A 234 -7.00 -11.29 24.90
C ARG A 234 -6.35 -10.58 26.08
N VAL A 235 -6.33 -11.20 27.26
CA VAL A 235 -5.72 -10.62 28.46
C VAL A 235 -4.23 -10.33 28.24
N GLY A 236 -3.47 -11.26 27.63
CA GLY A 236 -2.07 -11.04 27.28
C GLY A 236 -1.85 -9.91 26.27
N LYS A 237 -2.77 -9.73 25.32
CA LYS A 237 -2.75 -8.62 24.35
C LYS A 237 -3.21 -7.28 24.93
N ILE A 238 -3.89 -7.25 26.08
CA ILE A 238 -4.27 -5.99 26.71
C ILE A 238 -3.03 -5.37 27.37
N LYS A 239 -2.33 -4.56 26.58
CA LYS A 239 -1.13 -3.83 27.01
C LYS A 239 -1.41 -2.47 27.65
N SER A 240 -2.67 -2.04 27.79
CA SER A 240 -2.94 -0.71 28.36
C SER A 240 -2.48 -0.64 29.84
N LYS A 241 -1.64 0.35 30.17
CA LYS A 241 -1.17 0.62 31.54
C LYS A 241 -2.36 0.75 32.49
N LYS A 242 -3.48 1.34 32.02
CA LYS A 242 -4.74 1.48 32.76
C LYS A 242 -5.42 0.14 33.08
N PHE A 243 -5.53 -0.80 32.13
CA PHE A 243 -6.10 -2.12 32.40
C PHE A 243 -5.22 -2.92 33.37
N ARG A 244 -3.89 -2.95 33.16
CA ARG A 244 -2.98 -3.63 34.10
C ARG A 244 -3.08 -3.03 35.51
N ARG A 245 -3.15 -1.70 35.63
CA ARG A 245 -3.37 -1.01 36.91
C ARG A 245 -4.72 -1.39 37.55
N LEU A 246 -5.80 -1.39 36.78
CA LEU A 246 -7.14 -1.77 37.26
C LEU A 246 -7.20 -3.23 37.70
N VAL A 247 -6.64 -4.16 36.92
CA VAL A 247 -6.60 -5.59 37.24
C VAL A 247 -5.75 -5.86 38.49
N ARG A 248 -4.60 -5.20 38.64
CA ARG A 248 -3.79 -5.29 39.87
C ARG A 248 -4.58 -4.76 41.08
N LYS A 249 -5.26 -3.61 40.94
CA LYS A 249 -6.09 -3.03 42.00
C LYS A 249 -7.28 -3.93 42.36
N GLU A 250 -7.90 -4.57 41.37
CA GLU A 250 -8.99 -5.51 41.60
C GLU A 250 -8.50 -6.78 42.31
N ARG A 251 -7.35 -7.32 41.92
CA ARG A 251 -6.69 -8.45 42.61
C ARG A 251 -6.37 -8.11 44.06
N GLN A 252 -5.72 -6.97 44.33
CA GLN A 252 -5.45 -6.49 45.69
C GLN A 252 -6.74 -6.35 46.51
N LYS A 253 -7.80 -5.81 45.93
CA LYS A 253 -9.10 -5.68 46.60
C LYS A 253 -9.76 -7.04 46.89
N GLN A 254 -9.53 -8.06 46.06
CA GLN A 254 -9.99 -9.42 46.33
C GLN A 254 -9.18 -10.05 47.47
N GLU A 255 -7.86 -9.93 47.44
CA GLU A 255 -6.97 -10.40 48.51
C GLU A 255 -7.31 -9.74 49.86
N GLU A 256 -7.56 -8.43 49.90
CA GLU A 256 -8.03 -7.73 51.10
C GLU A 256 -9.37 -8.26 51.63
N LYS A 257 -10.31 -8.59 50.73
CA LYS A 257 -11.60 -9.17 51.12
C LYS A 257 -11.42 -10.59 51.67
N ASP A 258 -10.56 -11.38 51.06
CA ASP A 258 -10.29 -12.75 51.47
C ASP A 258 -9.56 -12.78 52.82
N LEU A 259 -8.62 -11.86 53.05
CA LEU A 259 -7.98 -11.64 54.36
C LEU A 259 -9.02 -11.25 55.43
N LYS A 260 -9.96 -10.34 55.12
CA LYS A 260 -11.03 -9.95 56.05
C LYS A 260 -11.94 -11.12 56.40
N LYS A 261 -12.29 -11.97 55.43
CA LYS A 261 -13.07 -13.19 55.69
C LYS A 261 -12.29 -14.17 56.56
N LEU A 262 -11.02 -14.39 56.23
CA LEU A 262 -10.15 -15.30 56.97
C LEU A 262 -9.95 -14.84 58.43
N SER A 263 -9.87 -13.53 58.67
CA SER A 263 -9.83 -12.96 60.03
C SER A 263 -11.06 -13.28 60.88
N VAL A 264 -12.23 -13.45 60.25
CA VAL A 264 -13.50 -13.76 60.96
C VAL A 264 -13.66 -15.27 61.12
N GLU A 265 -13.27 -16.05 60.12
CA GLU A 265 -13.42 -17.51 60.13
C GLU A 265 -12.36 -18.22 60.97
N ASN A 266 -11.08 -17.82 60.84
CA ASN A 266 -9.94 -18.51 61.44
C ASN A 266 -8.78 -17.54 61.78
N PRO A 267 -8.63 -17.09 63.04
CA PRO A 267 -7.62 -16.12 63.43
C PRO A 267 -6.18 -16.64 63.25
N ASP A 268 -5.94 -17.93 63.47
CA ASP A 268 -4.59 -18.51 63.36
C ASP A 268 -4.06 -18.52 61.91
N LYS A 269 -4.92 -18.90 60.95
CA LYS A 269 -4.59 -18.87 59.51
C LYS A 269 -4.43 -17.45 58.99
N PHE A 270 -5.14 -16.50 59.59
CA PHE A 270 -4.98 -15.08 59.27
C PHE A 270 -3.59 -14.58 59.67
N LEU A 271 -3.10 -14.93 60.86
CA LEU A 271 -1.75 -14.58 61.31
C LEU A 271 -0.66 -15.17 60.41
N GLU A 272 -0.78 -16.45 60.05
CA GLU A 272 0.14 -17.11 59.12
C GLU A 272 0.14 -16.42 57.75
N ARG A 273 -1.03 -16.08 57.21
CA ARG A 273 -1.14 -15.38 55.93
C ARG A 273 -0.55 -13.97 55.98
N LEU A 274 -0.70 -13.27 57.11
CA LEU A 274 -0.10 -11.96 57.34
C LEU A 274 1.43 -12.05 57.38
N GLU A 275 1.98 -13.02 58.12
CA GLU A 275 3.42 -13.27 58.19
C GLU A 275 4.01 -13.58 56.81
N HIS A 276 3.31 -14.41 56.02
CA HIS A 276 3.71 -14.75 54.66
C HIS A 276 3.71 -13.53 53.72
N LEU A 277 2.74 -12.62 53.84
CA LEU A 277 2.70 -11.37 53.08
C LEU A 277 3.82 -10.42 53.50
N GLU A 278 4.13 -10.32 54.78
CA GLU A 278 5.24 -9.50 55.28
C GLU A 278 6.59 -10.08 54.85
N ARG A 279 6.75 -11.41 54.86
CA ARG A 279 7.93 -12.10 54.34
C ARG A 279 8.14 -11.82 52.85
N HIS A 280 7.11 -11.95 52.02
CA HIS A 280 7.20 -11.58 50.61
C HIS A 280 7.50 -10.10 50.39
N ARG A 281 6.91 -9.22 51.19
CA ARG A 281 7.22 -7.78 51.12
C ARG A 281 8.68 -7.50 51.48
N ILE A 282 9.20 -8.18 52.50
CA ILE A 282 10.61 -8.10 52.93
C ILE A 282 11.51 -8.66 51.83
N GLU A 283 11.15 -9.78 51.20
CA GLU A 283 11.86 -10.39 50.07
C GLU A 283 11.83 -9.51 48.80
N GLU A 284 10.68 -8.97 48.41
CA GLU A 284 10.52 -8.03 47.30
C GLU A 284 11.34 -6.76 47.55
N ARG A 285 11.34 -6.25 48.79
CA ARG A 285 12.10 -5.05 49.18
C ARG A 285 13.60 -5.33 49.35
N SER A 286 13.99 -6.54 49.76
CA SER A 286 15.39 -6.93 49.91
C SER A 286 16.04 -7.26 48.57
N THR A 287 15.29 -7.82 47.61
CA THR A 287 15.72 -8.06 46.23
C THR A 287 15.78 -6.77 45.40
N LEU A 288 14.94 -5.76 45.68
CA LEU A 288 14.99 -4.43 45.03
C LEU A 288 16.08 -3.48 45.58
N ARG A 289 17.08 -3.97 46.29
CA ARG A 289 18.12 -3.12 46.93
C ARG A 289 19.05 -2.40 45.96
N HIS A 290 19.02 -2.71 44.66
CA HIS A 290 20.00 -2.20 43.68
C HIS A 290 19.39 -1.50 42.46
N LYS A 291 18.09 -1.16 42.49
CA LYS A 291 17.42 -0.32 41.48
C LYS A 291 17.16 1.10 42.03
N ASN A 292 17.56 2.12 41.26
CA ASN A 292 17.47 3.55 41.61
C ASN A 292 16.03 4.12 41.64
N SER A 293 15.01 3.30 41.39
CA SER A 293 13.60 3.73 41.38
C SER A 293 12.95 3.74 42.78
N THR A 294 13.62 3.21 43.80
CA THR A 294 13.08 3.18 45.17
C THR A 294 12.96 4.59 45.76
N LYS A 295 11.93 4.80 46.59
CA LYS A 295 11.70 6.09 47.29
C LYS A 295 12.93 6.55 48.09
N TRP A 296 13.68 5.61 48.66
CA TRP A 296 14.95 5.87 49.37
C TRP A 296 16.04 6.42 48.43
N ALA A 297 16.20 5.83 47.23
CA ALA A 297 17.16 6.31 46.24
C ALA A 297 16.77 7.67 45.65
N LYS A 298 15.46 7.91 45.42
CA LYS A 298 14.92 9.22 44.99
C LYS A 298 15.20 10.32 46.04
N GLU A 299 14.98 10.03 47.32
CA GLU A 299 15.25 10.95 48.43
C GLU A 299 16.76 11.21 48.64
N LYS A 300 17.57 10.15 48.60
CA LYS A 300 19.04 10.24 48.70
C LYS A 300 19.66 10.97 47.51
N ARG A 301 19.09 10.88 46.30
CA ARG A 301 19.53 11.66 45.12
C ARG A 301 19.32 13.17 45.28
N LEU A 302 18.29 13.59 46.00
CA LEU A 302 18.09 15.00 46.33
C LEU A 302 19.15 15.46 47.34
N LEU A 303 19.41 14.63 48.36
CA LEU A 303 20.34 14.93 49.45
C LEU A 303 21.82 14.78 49.05
N SER A 304 22.14 13.96 48.04
CA SER A 304 23.50 13.74 47.51
C SER A 304 24.12 14.99 46.91
N LYS A 305 23.31 16.02 46.62
CA LYS A 305 23.79 17.34 46.20
C LYS A 305 24.54 18.06 47.33
N PHE A 306 24.18 17.77 48.57
CA PHE A 306 24.64 18.51 49.76
C PHE A 306 25.57 17.70 50.65
N ASN A 307 25.57 16.36 50.54
CA ASN A 307 26.38 15.48 51.37
C ASN A 307 27.15 14.46 50.54
N THR A 308 28.48 14.47 50.67
CA THR A 308 29.40 13.58 49.94
C THR A 308 29.22 12.11 50.32
N LYS A 309 28.94 11.80 51.60
CA LYS A 309 28.69 10.42 52.06
C LYS A 309 27.45 9.80 51.42
N VAL A 310 26.40 10.62 51.25
CA VAL A 310 25.16 10.19 50.59
C VAL A 310 25.39 9.94 49.09
N ARG A 311 26.32 10.67 48.49
CA ARG A 311 26.75 10.46 47.11
C ARG A 311 27.52 9.15 46.95
N GLU A 312 28.42 8.86 47.89
CA GLU A 312 29.17 7.60 47.95
C GLU A 312 28.23 6.39 48.13
N GLU A 313 27.26 6.46 49.05
CA GLU A 313 26.23 5.41 49.25
C GLU A 313 25.43 5.12 47.96
N LEU A 314 25.06 6.17 47.22
CA LEU A 314 24.34 6.06 45.95
C LEU A 314 25.24 5.44 44.86
N GLU A 315 26.51 5.83 44.82
CA GLU A 315 27.50 5.30 43.89
C GLU A 315 27.82 3.82 44.17
N GLU A 316 27.94 3.42 45.43
CA GLU A 316 28.09 2.03 45.85
C GLU A 316 26.89 1.19 45.42
N GLN A 317 25.66 1.70 45.62
CA GLN A 317 24.44 1.05 45.15
C GLN A 317 24.43 0.88 43.62
N LEU A 318 24.86 1.89 42.86
CA LEU A 318 25.00 1.85 41.42
C LEU A 318 26.08 0.85 40.95
N LYS A 319 27.22 0.81 41.61
CA LYS A 319 28.31 -0.14 41.34
C LYS A 319 27.84 -1.57 41.57
N LEU A 320 27.13 -1.82 42.66
CA LEU A 320 26.60 -3.13 43.00
C LEU A 320 25.52 -3.57 41.98
N GLY A 321 24.64 -2.65 41.56
CA GLY A 321 23.66 -2.90 40.50
C GLY A 321 24.29 -3.19 39.13
N LYS A 322 25.41 -2.55 38.78
CA LYS A 322 26.18 -2.86 37.57
C LYS A 322 26.85 -4.23 37.66
N HIS A 323 27.48 -4.54 38.80
CA HIS A 323 28.16 -5.82 39.03
C HIS A 323 27.22 -7.04 38.92
N LEU A 324 25.99 -6.92 39.46
CA LEU A 324 24.95 -7.93 39.33
C LEU A 324 24.52 -8.16 37.87
N ARG A 325 24.30 -7.09 37.10
CA ARG A 325 23.95 -7.18 35.67
C ARG A 325 25.08 -7.78 34.83
N THR A 326 26.33 -7.40 35.09
CA THR A 326 27.48 -7.97 34.38
C THR A 326 27.67 -9.46 34.66
N LYS A 327 27.27 -9.94 35.85
CA LYS A 327 27.35 -11.35 36.22
C LYS A 327 26.19 -12.18 35.65
N GLN A 328 25.00 -11.60 35.48
CA GLN A 328 23.84 -12.26 34.84
C GLN A 328 23.85 -12.21 33.31
N ALA A 329 24.53 -11.24 32.69
CA ALA A 329 24.69 -11.16 31.24
C ALA A 329 25.53 -12.31 30.64
N GLN A 330 26.13 -13.17 31.48
CA GLN A 330 26.79 -14.40 31.02
C GLN A 330 25.86 -15.62 30.94
N ASP A 331 24.61 -15.56 31.41
CA ASP A 331 23.76 -16.76 31.44
C ASP A 331 22.39 -16.67 30.75
N GLU A 332 21.73 -15.52 30.57
CA GLU A 332 20.45 -15.53 29.82
C GLU A 332 20.22 -14.32 28.91
N SER A 333 19.77 -14.68 27.70
CA SER A 333 19.40 -13.85 26.55
C SER A 333 18.07 -13.12 26.77
N ASP A 334 18.09 -11.82 26.48
CA ASP A 334 17.00 -10.98 25.93
C ASP A 334 15.69 -10.82 26.74
N ASP A 335 15.55 -9.71 27.46
CA ASP A 335 14.27 -9.04 27.72
C ASP A 335 14.52 -7.53 27.94
N ASP A 336 14.47 -6.77 26.85
CA ASP A 336 14.49 -5.30 26.83
C ASP A 336 13.11 -4.77 27.29
N ASP A 337 12.97 -4.54 28.61
CA ASP A 337 11.83 -3.82 29.19
C ASP A 337 12.32 -2.44 29.66
N ASP A 338 12.50 -1.55 28.68
CA ASP A 338 12.80 -0.12 28.86
C ASP A 338 11.50 0.61 29.27
N ASP A 339 11.13 0.47 30.56
CA ASP A 339 10.00 1.18 31.17
C ASP A 339 10.51 2.55 31.67
N ASP A 340 10.58 3.52 30.75
CA ASP A 340 10.76 4.95 31.05
C ASP A 340 9.53 5.47 31.84
N ASP A 341 9.68 5.56 33.16
CA ASP A 341 8.72 6.22 34.04
C ASP A 341 9.04 7.73 34.12
N ASP A 342 8.48 8.49 33.18
CA ASP A 342 8.23 9.92 33.35
C ASP A 342 6.93 10.11 34.15
N ASP A 343 7.11 10.44 35.43
CA ASP A 343 6.06 10.93 36.34
C ASP A 343 5.93 12.46 36.15
N GLU A 344 4.98 12.92 35.32
CA GLU A 344 4.45 14.28 35.43
C GLU A 344 3.12 14.28 36.21
N ASP A 345 3.16 14.99 37.33
CA ASP A 345 2.03 15.37 38.17
C ASP A 345 1.03 16.25 37.38
N ALA A 346 -0.22 15.81 37.29
CA ALA A 346 -1.34 16.68 36.96
C ALA A 346 -2.50 16.43 37.93
N GLN A 347 -2.57 17.28 38.94
CA GLN A 347 -3.77 17.50 39.73
C GLN A 347 -4.91 17.96 38.81
N SER A 348 -6.05 17.27 38.81
CA SER A 348 -7.34 17.94 38.59
C SER A 348 -8.51 17.17 39.22
N ALA A 349 -9.09 17.84 40.22
CA ALA A 349 -10.50 17.95 40.55
C ALA A 349 -11.45 16.74 40.42
N SER A 350 -11.93 16.33 41.58
CA SER A 350 -13.25 15.74 41.84
C SER A 350 -14.41 16.41 41.09
N LYS A 351 -15.33 15.60 40.55
CA LYS A 351 -16.82 15.71 40.69
C LYS A 351 -17.54 14.55 39.95
N PRO A 352 -18.84 14.31 40.22
CA PRO A 352 -19.34 13.01 40.69
C PRO A 352 -19.96 12.10 39.63
N ALA A 353 -20.24 10.88 40.07
CA ALA A 353 -20.85 9.76 39.36
C ALA A 353 -22.18 10.10 38.65
N VAL A 354 -22.25 9.73 37.37
CA VAL A 354 -23.50 9.47 36.65
C VAL A 354 -23.64 7.96 36.49
N GLY A 355 -24.80 7.45 36.90
CA GLY A 355 -25.08 6.03 37.08
C GLY A 355 -24.95 5.22 35.79
N ILE A 356 -24.12 4.18 35.85
CA ILE A 356 -24.11 3.11 34.86
C ILE A 356 -25.30 2.20 35.18
N GLN A 357 -26.29 2.23 34.30
CA GLN A 357 -27.40 1.28 34.33
C GLN A 357 -26.82 -0.13 34.22
N LYS A 358 -27.17 -0.98 35.18
CA LYS A 358 -26.84 -2.39 35.17
C LYS A 358 -27.61 -3.02 34.00
N ASN A 359 -26.93 -3.27 32.89
CA ASN A 359 -27.49 -4.10 31.83
C ASN A 359 -27.76 -5.48 32.41
N LYS A 360 -29.06 -5.85 32.49
CA LYS A 360 -29.51 -7.20 32.80
C LYS A 360 -28.83 -8.19 31.85
N PRO A 361 -28.47 -9.40 32.31
CA PRO A 361 -28.06 -10.45 31.40
C PRO A 361 -29.18 -10.70 30.39
N ILE A 362 -28.81 -10.78 29.12
CA ILE A 362 -29.72 -11.12 28.02
C ILE A 362 -30.18 -12.56 28.25
N GLU A 363 -31.43 -12.72 28.67
CA GLU A 363 -32.12 -14.01 28.66
C GLU A 363 -32.27 -14.44 27.20
N ILE A 364 -31.52 -15.45 26.79
CA ILE A 364 -31.71 -16.10 25.50
C ILE A 364 -32.99 -16.93 25.64
N PRO A 365 -34.08 -16.65 24.90
CA PRO A 365 -35.26 -17.47 24.98
C PRO A 365 -34.94 -18.88 24.48
N LEU A 366 -35.26 -19.86 25.32
CA LEU A 366 -35.29 -21.28 24.96
C LEU A 366 -36.38 -21.47 23.90
N ILE A 367 -36.01 -21.32 22.63
CA ILE A 367 -36.87 -21.70 21.51
C ILE A 367 -36.82 -23.22 21.43
N LEU A 368 -37.74 -23.86 22.13
CA LEU A 368 -38.10 -25.26 21.93
C LEU A 368 -38.76 -25.38 20.57
N ALA A 369 -38.01 -25.78 19.54
CA ALA A 369 -38.62 -26.19 18.28
C ALA A 369 -39.33 -27.54 18.51
N PRO A 370 -40.63 -27.65 18.20
CA PRO A 370 -41.37 -28.90 18.33
C PRO A 370 -40.78 -29.96 17.40
N SER A 371 -40.62 -31.16 17.96
CA SER A 371 -40.35 -32.40 17.25
C SER A 371 -41.35 -32.58 16.10
N GLN A 372 -40.87 -32.55 14.86
CA GLN A 372 -41.60 -33.16 13.76
C GLN A 372 -41.36 -34.67 13.81
N ILE A 373 -42.31 -35.33 14.47
CA ILE A 373 -42.74 -36.69 14.16
C ILE A 373 -43.51 -36.56 12.85
N GLU A 374 -43.08 -37.26 11.80
CA GLU A 374 -43.94 -38.00 10.85
C GLU A 374 -43.16 -38.54 9.64
N ALA A 375 -43.46 -39.81 9.35
CA ALA A 375 -43.16 -40.65 8.17
C ALA A 375 -41.70 -41.07 7.91
#